data_AF-A0AAV5J8H4-F1
#
_entry.id   AF-A0AAV5J8H4-F1
#
_cell.length_a   1.000
_cell.length_b   1.000
_cell.length_c   1.000
_cell.angle_alpha   90.00
_cell.angle_beta   90.00
_cell.angle_gamma   90.00
#
_symmetry.space_group_name_H-M   'P 1'
#
loop_
_entity.id
_entity.type
_entity.pdbx_description
1 polymer ?
#
loop_
_entity_poly.entity_id
_entity_poly.type
_entity_poly.pdbx_seq_one_letter_code
_entity_poly.pdbx_strand_id
1 'polypeptide(L)'
;MNPSTFMWTTIENFTTQKILFDLMLRNIRAINKAEWLLCNSIYDLEDEAFALVPKLFPVGSLSGLDKQGNLEVNFWPGDTSCLKWLDQQLPCSVIYMAFGSFTILNHTQFQELAIALELSNRPCLWVVRLDIMEGKDNAYLDGFHNRVVDRGRMVDWAPQQVVLGHPSIACFMSRCA
;
A
#
# COMPACT_ATOMS: atom_id res chain seq x y z
N MET A 1 16.20 1.23 21.59
CA MET A 1 14.89 1.54 20.97
C MET A 1 14.44 2.91 21.46
N ASN A 2 14.04 3.82 20.58
CA ASN A 2 13.61 5.17 20.96
C ASN A 2 12.09 5.17 21.25
N PRO A 3 11.63 5.53 22.47
CA PRO A 3 10.21 5.53 22.79
C PRO A 3 9.34 6.48 21.95
N SER A 4 9.93 7.50 21.32
CA SER A 4 9.19 8.44 20.47
C SER A 4 8.73 7.84 19.15
N THR A 5 9.24 6.67 18.77
CA THR A 5 8.88 5.98 17.53
C THR A 5 7.82 4.91 17.74
N PHE A 6 7.23 4.81 18.93
CA PHE A 6 6.15 3.86 19.17
C PHE A 6 4.87 4.30 18.47
N MET A 7 4.12 3.36 17.90
CA MET A 7 2.90 3.65 17.12
C MET A 7 1.88 4.51 17.89
N TRP A 8 1.77 4.32 19.21
CA TRP A 8 0.85 5.12 20.02
C TRP A 8 1.38 6.53 20.34
N THR A 9 2.68 6.82 20.16
CA THR A 9 3.25 8.17 20.35
C THR A 9 3.24 9.02 19.08
N THR A 10 2.96 8.42 17.92
CA THR A 10 2.90 9.13 16.63
C THR A 10 1.54 9.76 16.34
N ILE A 11 0.57 9.64 17.26
CA ILE A 11 -0.76 10.24 17.12
C ILE A 11 -0.86 11.45 18.04
N GLU A 12 -1.32 12.59 17.53
CA GLU A 12 -1.30 13.87 18.26
C GLU A 12 -2.30 13.95 19.43
N ASN A 13 -3.31 13.08 19.47
CA ASN A 13 -4.37 13.12 20.47
C ASN A 13 -4.09 12.19 21.67
N PHE A 14 -3.85 12.75 22.86
CA PHE A 14 -3.55 12.02 24.09
C PHE A 14 -4.59 10.95 24.47
N THR A 15 -5.88 11.21 24.25
CA THR A 15 -6.94 10.21 24.48
C THR A 15 -6.75 9.00 23.57
N THR A 16 -6.48 9.24 22.28
CA THR A 16 -6.20 8.19 21.30
C THR A 16 -4.90 7.44 21.65
N GLN A 17 -3.84 8.15 22.07
CA GLN A 17 -2.59 7.52 22.52
C GLN A 17 -2.85 6.53 23.66
N LYS A 18 -3.61 6.94 24.68
CA LYS A 18 -3.97 6.08 25.82
C LYS A 18 -4.77 4.86 25.38
N ILE A 19 -5.77 5.05 24.51
CA ILE A 19 -6.59 3.93 23.99
C ILE A 19 -5.71 2.93 23.24
N LEU A 20 -4.80 3.38 22.38
CA LEU A 20 -3.89 2.51 21.64
C LEU A 20 -2.91 1.80 22.56
N PHE A 21 -2.33 2.49 23.53
CA PHE A 21 -1.46 1.86 24.52
C PHE A 21 -2.17 0.75 25.30
N ASP A 22 -3.39 1.02 25.78
CA ASP A 22 -4.21 0.03 26.49
C ASP A 22 -4.63 -1.13 25.58
N LEU A 23 -4.87 -0.87 24.29
CA LEU A 23 -5.13 -1.91 23.29
C LEU A 23 -3.88 -2.79 23.06
N MET A 24 -2.70 -2.19 22.91
CA MET A 24 -1.44 -2.91 22.74
C MET A 24 -1.13 -3.79 23.94
N LEU A 25 -1.28 -3.26 25.17
CA LEU A 25 -1.10 -4.06 26.38
C LEU A 25 -2.09 -5.23 26.47
N ARG A 26 -3.35 -5.01 26.09
CA ARG A 26 -4.36 -6.08 26.04
C ARG A 26 -3.98 -7.14 25.00
N ASN A 27 -3.53 -6.73 23.81
CA ASN A 27 -3.09 -7.64 22.76
C ASN A 27 -1.86 -8.46 23.18
N ILE A 28 -0.84 -7.85 23.80
CA ILE A 28 0.33 -8.58 24.32
C ILE A 28 -0.09 -9.64 25.33
N ARG A 29 -1.00 -9.30 26.25
CA ARG A 29 -1.54 -10.26 27.22
C ARG A 29 -2.33 -11.38 26.55
N ALA A 30 -3.08 -11.09 25.49
CA ALA A 30 -3.83 -12.09 24.73
C ALA A 30 -2.89 -13.01 23.92
N ILE A 31 -1.86 -12.45 23.28
CA ILE A 31 -0.81 -13.17 22.56
C ILE A 31 -0.12 -14.18 23.48
N ASN A 32 0.14 -13.83 24.74
CA ASN A 32 0.73 -14.75 25.71
C ASN A 32 -0.17 -15.92 26.09
N LYS A 33 -1.49 -15.80 25.92
CA LYS A 33 -2.45 -16.87 26.18
C LYS A 33 -2.77 -17.71 24.94
N ALA A 34 -2.48 -17.19 23.75
CA ALA A 34 -2.72 -17.91 22.51
C ALA A 34 -1.76 -19.10 22.39
N GLU A 35 -2.32 -20.26 22.02
CA GLU A 35 -1.56 -21.48 21.74
C GLU A 35 -0.82 -21.38 20.40
N TRP A 36 -1.47 -20.78 19.40
CA TRP A 36 -0.94 -20.59 18.05
C TRP A 36 -1.10 -19.12 17.64
N LEU A 37 -0.06 -18.56 17.02
CA LEU A 37 -0.10 -17.26 16.35
C LEU A 37 0.05 -17.50 14.86
N LEU A 38 -0.96 -17.15 14.07
CA LEU A 38 -0.88 -17.29 12.62
C LEU A 38 -0.27 -16.02 12.03
N CYS A 39 0.76 -16.17 11.20
CA CYS A 39 1.46 -15.09 10.53
C CYS A 39 1.29 -15.22 9.02
N ASN A 40 0.86 -14.16 8.34
CA ASN A 40 0.78 -14.15 6.88
C ASN A 40 2.16 -13.93 6.26
N SER A 41 3.01 -14.93 6.38
CA SER A 41 4.39 -14.94 5.88
C SER A 41 4.78 -16.38 5.54
N ILE A 42 6.01 -16.59 5.06
CA ILE A 42 6.58 -17.90 4.72
C ILE A 42 7.94 -18.06 5.39
N TYR A 43 8.32 -19.30 5.69
CA TYR A 43 9.60 -19.59 6.36
C TYR A 43 10.80 -18.98 5.63
N ASP A 44 10.84 -19.09 4.30
CA ASP A 44 11.97 -18.59 3.50
C ASP A 44 12.17 -17.06 3.61
N LEU A 45 11.17 -16.31 4.08
CA LEU A 45 11.24 -14.86 4.22
C LEU A 45 11.70 -14.40 5.62
N GLU A 46 11.34 -15.15 6.67
CA GLU A 46 11.49 -14.72 8.07
C GLU A 46 11.88 -15.90 9.01
N ASP A 47 12.76 -16.78 8.56
CA ASP A 47 13.18 -18.00 9.29
C ASP A 47 13.67 -17.71 10.72
N GLU A 48 14.50 -16.68 10.90
CA GLU A 48 14.99 -16.24 12.21
C GLU A 48 13.84 -15.81 13.14
N ALA A 49 12.81 -15.14 12.62
CA ALA A 49 11.68 -14.69 13.41
C ALA A 49 10.84 -15.87 13.93
N PHE A 50 10.63 -16.90 13.10
CA PHE A 50 9.93 -18.11 13.51
C PHE A 50 10.76 -18.97 14.47
N ALA A 51 12.09 -18.97 14.34
CA ALA A 51 12.97 -19.62 15.29
C ALA A 51 12.92 -18.97 16.68
N LEU A 52 12.78 -17.64 16.75
CA LEU A 52 12.68 -16.89 18.00
C LEU A 52 11.32 -17.03 18.71
N VAL A 53 10.25 -17.28 17.95
CA VAL A 53 8.88 -17.39 18.49
C VAL A 53 8.27 -18.71 18.04
N PRO A 54 8.50 -19.82 18.78
CA PRO A 54 8.09 -21.17 18.35
C PRO A 54 6.57 -21.38 18.17
N LYS A 55 5.75 -20.50 18.74
CA LYS A 55 4.29 -20.51 18.58
C LYS A 55 3.78 -19.68 17.40
N LEU A 56 4.68 -19.05 16.63
CA LEU A 56 4.37 -18.26 15.45
C LEU A 56 4.46 -19.15 14.20
N PHE A 57 3.33 -19.32 13.52
CA PHE A 57 3.19 -20.22 12.38
C PHE A 57 2.94 -19.41 11.11
N PRO A 58 3.84 -19.49 10.13
CA PRO A 58 3.60 -18.92 8.81
C PRO A 58 2.49 -19.69 8.09
N VAL A 59 1.48 -18.97 7.62
CA VAL A 59 0.36 -19.50 6.81
C VAL A 59 0.25 -18.80 5.45
N GLY A 60 1.22 -17.95 5.12
CA GLY A 60 1.24 -17.12 3.93
C GLY A 60 1.81 -17.81 2.68
N SER A 61 1.84 -17.12 1.54
CA SER A 61 1.28 -15.78 1.30
C SER A 61 -0.22 -15.84 1.01
N LEU A 62 -1.03 -15.45 2.00
CA LEU A 62 -2.46 -15.23 1.89
C LEU A 62 -2.67 -13.87 1.23
N SER A 63 -2.48 -13.81 -0.08
CA SER A 63 -2.90 -12.67 -0.90
C SER A 63 -4.33 -12.91 -1.38
N GLY A 64 -5.23 -11.91 -1.21
CA GLY A 64 -6.69 -11.96 -1.50
C GLY A 64 -7.11 -12.94 -2.60
N LEU A 65 -7.91 -13.94 -2.24
CA LEU A 65 -8.21 -15.07 -3.12
C LEU A 65 -9.10 -14.69 -4.30
N ASP A 66 -8.86 -15.32 -5.45
CA ASP A 66 -9.74 -15.28 -6.64
C ASP A 66 -10.16 -16.67 -7.21
N LYS A 67 -11.22 -16.61 -8.03
CA LYS A 67 -12.19 -17.56 -8.66
C LYS A 67 -12.46 -18.99 -8.15
N GLN A 68 -11.73 -19.55 -7.19
CA GLN A 68 -12.01 -20.88 -6.63
C GLN A 68 -12.29 -20.91 -5.11
N GLY A 69 -12.43 -19.76 -4.43
CA GLY A 69 -12.96 -19.72 -3.04
C GLY A 69 -12.57 -18.49 -2.23
N ASN A 70 -13.18 -17.34 -2.50
CA ASN A 70 -12.60 -16.01 -2.23
C ASN A 70 -13.08 -15.32 -0.95
N LEU A 71 -12.23 -14.43 -0.41
CA LEU A 71 -12.68 -13.14 0.12
C LEU A 71 -11.85 -12.04 -0.56
N GLU A 72 -12.50 -11.37 -1.52
CA GLU A 72 -12.02 -10.15 -2.17
C GLU A 72 -12.28 -8.99 -1.19
N VAL A 73 -11.35 -8.70 -0.28
CA VAL A 73 -11.47 -7.51 0.59
C VAL A 73 -10.99 -6.28 -0.19
N ASN A 74 -11.66 -6.01 -1.31
CA ASN A 74 -11.52 -4.75 -2.01
C ASN A 74 -12.41 -3.74 -1.28
N PHE A 75 -11.77 -2.78 -0.59
CA PHE A 75 -12.52 -1.68 0.04
C PHE A 75 -13.30 -0.85 -0.99
N TRP A 76 -12.90 -0.89 -2.28
CA TRP A 76 -13.45 -0.08 -3.36
C TRP A 76 -13.44 -0.85 -4.70
N PRO A 77 -14.38 -0.58 -5.63
CA PRO A 77 -14.35 -1.16 -6.96
C PRO A 77 -13.11 -0.69 -7.74
N GLY A 78 -12.30 -1.62 -8.24
CA GLY A 78 -11.10 -1.32 -9.04
C GLY A 78 -11.44 -0.78 -10.41
N ASP A 79 -10.72 0.27 -10.83
CA ASP A 79 -10.80 0.75 -12.20
C ASP A 79 -10.04 -0.20 -13.13
N THR A 80 -10.78 -1.14 -13.73
CA THR A 80 -10.22 -2.08 -14.72
C THR A 80 -9.72 -1.40 -16.00
N SER A 81 -10.04 -0.12 -16.24
CA SER A 81 -9.52 0.61 -17.41
C SER A 81 -8.00 0.75 -17.38
N CYS A 82 -7.38 0.74 -16.19
CA CYS A 82 -5.93 0.73 -16.08
C CYS A 82 -5.30 -0.53 -16.69
N LEU A 83 -5.98 -1.68 -16.66
CA LEU A 83 -5.47 -2.92 -17.24
C LEU A 83 -5.34 -2.79 -18.76
N LYS A 84 -6.35 -2.22 -19.43
CA LYS A 84 -6.29 -1.95 -20.88
C LYS A 84 -5.18 -0.98 -21.26
N TRP A 85 -4.86 -0.03 -20.38
CA TRP A 85 -3.73 0.87 -20.58
C TRP A 85 -2.40 0.14 -20.39
N LEU A 86 -2.31 -0.77 -19.41
CA LEU A 86 -1.13 -1.61 -19.17
C LEU A 86 -0.85 -2.58 -20.32
N ASP A 87 -1.88 -3.11 -20.98
CA ASP A 87 -1.77 -3.98 -22.17
C ASP A 87 -1.03 -3.29 -23.34
N GLN A 88 -1.03 -1.95 -23.37
CA GLN A 88 -0.40 -1.15 -24.43
C GLN A 88 1.07 -0.80 -24.12
N GLN A 89 1.54 -1.14 -22.92
CA GLN A 89 2.89 -0.79 -22.48
C GLN A 89 3.88 -1.91 -22.79
N LEU A 90 5.15 -1.55 -22.95
CA LEU A 90 6.21 -2.55 -23.11
C LEU A 90 6.36 -3.39 -21.83
N PRO A 91 6.77 -4.67 -21.94
CA PRO A 91 7.10 -5.49 -20.78
C PRO A 91 8.14 -4.81 -19.87
N CYS A 92 7.98 -4.96 -18.55
CA CYS A 92 8.89 -4.41 -17.54
C CYS A 92 9.23 -2.92 -17.73
N SER A 93 8.25 -2.08 -18.11
CA SER A 93 8.47 -0.64 -18.36
C SER A 93 7.76 0.29 -17.37
N VAL A 94 6.66 -0.16 -16.77
CA VAL A 94 5.74 0.68 -16.00
C VAL A 94 6.14 0.76 -14.53
N ILE A 95 6.14 1.97 -13.97
CA ILE A 95 6.21 2.21 -12.52
C ILE A 95 4.78 2.21 -11.97
N TYR A 96 4.46 1.27 -11.09
CA TYR A 96 3.20 1.27 -10.35
C TYR A 96 3.41 1.94 -8.98
N MET A 97 2.56 2.91 -8.64
CA MET A 97 2.61 3.64 -7.37
C MET A 97 1.26 3.55 -6.66
N ALA A 98 1.24 2.98 -5.46
CA ALA A 98 0.05 2.93 -4.61
C ALA A 98 0.44 2.86 -3.13
N PHE A 99 -0.15 3.74 -2.31
CA PHE A 99 0.13 3.82 -0.87
C PHE A 99 -0.98 3.21 0.00
N GLY A 100 -1.81 2.34 -0.59
CA GLY A 100 -2.92 1.68 0.11
C GLY A 100 -4.05 2.63 0.51
N SER A 101 -4.92 2.16 1.39
CA SER A 101 -6.20 2.81 1.68
C SER A 101 -6.17 3.96 2.69
N PHE A 102 -5.10 4.09 3.49
CA PHE A 102 -5.07 5.00 4.64
C PHE A 102 -3.97 6.06 4.58
N THR A 103 -3.11 6.03 3.56
CA THR A 103 -2.03 7.01 3.46
C THR A 103 -2.56 8.30 2.85
N ILE A 104 -2.38 9.38 3.59
CA ILE A 104 -2.60 10.75 3.13
C ILE A 104 -1.24 11.35 2.86
N LEU A 105 -1.00 11.74 1.60
CA LEU A 105 0.18 12.51 1.23
C LEU A 105 -0.13 13.99 1.43
N ASN A 106 0.78 14.71 2.08
CA ASN A 106 0.66 16.17 2.10
C ASN A 106 1.02 16.75 0.71
N HIS A 107 0.71 18.03 0.51
CA HIS A 107 0.89 18.70 -0.77
C HIS A 107 2.34 18.63 -1.28
N THR A 108 3.32 18.89 -0.43
CA THR A 108 4.74 18.86 -0.80
C THR A 108 5.17 17.45 -1.22
N GLN A 109 4.80 16.42 -0.46
CA GLN A 109 5.09 15.03 -0.81
C GLN A 109 4.48 14.65 -2.16
N PHE A 110 3.24 15.05 -2.41
CA PHE A 110 2.58 14.79 -3.68
C PHE A 110 3.31 15.46 -4.85
N GLN A 111 3.68 16.73 -4.71
CA GLN A 111 4.40 17.49 -5.74
C GLN A 111 5.77 16.88 -6.06
N GLU A 112 6.55 16.52 -5.04
CA GLU A 112 7.86 15.91 -5.24
C GLU A 112 7.74 14.55 -5.95
N LEU A 113 6.74 13.74 -5.60
CA LEU A 113 6.48 12.48 -6.29
C LEU A 113 6.03 12.69 -7.75
N ALA A 114 5.18 13.68 -8.01
CA ALA A 114 4.77 14.05 -9.36
C ALA A 114 5.97 14.49 -10.22
N ILE A 115 6.82 15.36 -9.68
CA ILE A 115 8.06 15.81 -10.34
C ILE A 115 8.99 14.62 -10.62
N ALA A 116 9.17 13.72 -9.64
CA ALA A 116 10.00 12.53 -9.82
C ALA A 116 9.48 11.62 -10.94
N LEU A 117 8.16 11.42 -11.04
CA LEU A 117 7.55 10.66 -12.12
C LEU A 117 7.75 11.34 -13.49
N GLU A 118 7.58 12.67 -13.57
CA GLU A 118 7.83 13.42 -14.80
C GLU A 118 9.27 13.27 -15.28
N LEU A 119 10.24 13.47 -14.37
CA LEU A 119 11.67 13.38 -14.66
C LEU A 119 12.13 11.97 -14.99
N SER A 120 11.44 10.94 -14.47
CA SER A 120 11.76 9.54 -14.79
C SER A 120 11.56 9.22 -16.27
N ASN A 121 10.69 9.97 -16.95
CA ASN A 121 10.27 9.75 -18.34
C ASN A 121 9.88 8.29 -18.64
N ARG A 122 9.34 7.59 -17.64
CA ARG A 122 8.85 6.22 -17.74
C ARG A 122 7.33 6.18 -17.70
N PRO A 123 6.72 5.15 -18.30
CA PRO A 123 5.30 4.91 -18.11
C PRO A 123 4.97 4.74 -16.63
N CYS A 124 3.89 5.38 -16.15
CA CYS A 124 3.52 5.31 -14.74
C CYS A 124 2.02 5.05 -14.55
N LEU A 125 1.69 4.17 -13.59
CA LEU A 125 0.33 3.97 -13.10
C LEU A 125 0.31 4.40 -11.63
N TRP A 126 -0.40 5.49 -11.33
CA TRP A 126 -0.47 6.04 -9.97
C TRP A 126 -1.89 5.98 -9.44
N VAL A 127 -2.07 5.28 -8.31
CA VAL A 127 -3.32 5.31 -7.53
C VAL A 127 -3.32 6.56 -6.66
N VAL A 128 -4.20 7.51 -6.98
CA VAL A 128 -4.33 8.79 -6.27
C VAL A 128 -5.76 8.94 -5.76
N ARG A 129 -5.90 9.08 -4.44
CA ARG A 129 -7.21 9.21 -3.78
C ARG A 129 -7.53 10.66 -3.47
N LEU A 130 -8.23 11.32 -4.40
CA LEU A 130 -8.57 12.74 -4.30
C LEU A 130 -9.50 13.07 -3.13
N ASP A 131 -10.26 12.10 -2.64
CA ASP A 131 -11.20 12.24 -1.53
C ASP A 131 -10.53 12.40 -0.16
N ILE A 132 -9.27 11.96 -0.03
CA ILE A 132 -8.50 12.02 1.22
C ILE A 132 -7.23 12.89 1.11
N MET A 133 -6.97 13.51 -0.05
CA MET A 133 -5.86 14.43 -0.20
C MET A 133 -6.13 15.74 0.55
N GLU A 134 -5.14 16.16 1.33
CA GLU A 134 -5.18 17.39 2.09
C GLU A 134 -4.88 18.59 1.18
N GLY A 135 -5.80 19.57 1.13
CA GLY A 135 -5.69 20.72 0.22
C GLY A 135 -5.96 20.31 -1.25
N LYS A 136 -7.21 20.41 -1.68
CA LYS A 136 -7.68 20.13 -3.04
C LYS A 136 -7.16 21.16 -4.05
N ASP A 137 -5.87 21.15 -4.34
CA ASP A 137 -5.34 21.93 -5.45
C ASP A 137 -5.48 21.13 -6.76
N ASN A 138 -6.73 21.06 -7.24
CA ASN A 138 -7.09 20.36 -8.47
C ASN A 138 -6.28 20.89 -9.66
N ALA A 139 -5.88 22.17 -9.66
CA ALA A 139 -5.14 22.78 -10.76
C ALA A 139 -3.74 22.17 -10.95
N TYR A 140 -3.02 21.87 -9.86
CA TYR A 140 -1.73 21.19 -9.97
C TYR A 140 -1.89 19.76 -10.48
N LEU A 141 -2.90 19.05 -9.98
CA LEU A 141 -3.21 17.68 -10.38
C LEU A 141 -3.57 17.59 -11.87
N ASP A 142 -4.44 18.48 -12.34
CA ASP A 142 -4.81 18.60 -13.75
C ASP A 142 -3.58 18.95 -14.60
N GLY A 143 -2.73 19.85 -14.09
CA GLY A 143 -1.47 20.21 -14.74
C GLY A 143 -0.53 19.01 -14.87
N PHE A 144 -0.35 18.22 -13.81
CA PHE A 144 0.44 16.98 -13.85
C PHE A 144 -0.17 15.98 -14.84
N HIS A 145 -1.46 15.71 -14.74
CA HIS A 145 -2.16 14.80 -15.63
C HIS A 145 -1.92 15.14 -17.10
N ASN A 146 -2.06 16.42 -17.46
CA ASN A 146 -1.80 16.89 -18.83
C ASN A 146 -0.34 16.73 -19.27
N ARG A 147 0.63 16.91 -18.36
CA ARG A 147 2.07 16.74 -18.66
C ARG A 147 2.49 15.29 -18.84
N VAL A 148 1.74 14.34 -18.29
CA VAL A 148 2.05 12.91 -18.37
C VAL A 148 1.01 12.10 -19.15
N VAL A 149 -0.03 12.70 -19.73
CA VAL A 149 -1.17 11.98 -20.35
C VAL A 149 -0.76 10.94 -21.40
N ASP A 150 0.37 11.16 -22.08
CA ASP A 150 0.95 10.27 -23.09
C ASP A 150 1.59 9.01 -22.50
N ARG A 151 2.03 9.06 -21.25
CA ARG A 151 2.82 8.00 -20.59
C ARG A 151 2.34 7.63 -19.18
N GLY A 152 1.35 8.33 -18.64
CA GLY A 152 0.91 8.23 -17.27
C GLY A 152 -0.58 7.96 -17.19
N ARG A 153 -0.97 7.07 -16.27
CA ARG A 153 -2.35 6.80 -15.94
C ARG A 153 -2.56 7.03 -14.44
N MET A 154 -3.54 7.87 -14.12
CA MET A 154 -3.99 8.08 -12.75
C MET A 154 -5.36 7.43 -12.58
N VAL A 155 -5.56 6.74 -11.45
CA VAL A 155 -6.83 6.12 -11.09
C VAL A 155 -7.09 6.28 -9.60
N ASP A 156 -8.36 6.33 -9.19
CA ASP A 156 -8.71 6.40 -7.76
C ASP A 156 -8.46 5.07 -7.05
N TRP A 157 -8.68 3.96 -7.75
CA TRP A 157 -8.47 2.61 -7.23
C TRP A 157 -8.09 1.65 -8.36
N ALA A 158 -7.19 0.71 -8.07
CA ALA A 158 -6.76 -0.31 -9.03
C ALA A 158 -6.90 -1.71 -8.42
N PRO A 159 -7.19 -2.75 -9.23
CA PRO A 159 -7.15 -4.14 -8.78
C PRO A 159 -5.69 -4.57 -8.56
N GLN A 160 -5.12 -4.20 -7.40
CA GLN A 160 -3.69 -4.23 -7.13
C GLN A 160 -3.03 -5.58 -7.44
N GLN A 161 -3.67 -6.70 -7.09
CA GLN A 161 -3.10 -8.03 -7.36
C GLN A 161 -2.96 -8.30 -8.86
N VAL A 162 -3.99 -7.94 -9.64
CA VAL A 162 -3.98 -8.10 -11.10
C VAL A 162 -2.95 -7.16 -11.74
N VAL A 163 -2.84 -5.93 -11.23
CA VAL A 163 -1.82 -4.96 -11.68
C VAL A 163 -0.42 -5.48 -11.41
N LEU A 164 -0.12 -5.93 -10.18
CA LEU A 164 1.20 -6.44 -9.82
C LEU A 164 1.60 -7.70 -10.60
N GLY A 165 0.63 -8.51 -11.00
CA GLY A 165 0.86 -9.66 -11.88
C GLY A 165 0.99 -9.31 -13.36
N HIS A 166 0.78 -8.06 -13.77
CA HIS A 166 0.78 -7.67 -15.17
C HIS A 166 2.22 -7.56 -15.72
N PRO A 167 2.53 -8.14 -16.90
CA PRO A 167 3.90 -8.23 -17.43
C PRO A 167 4.57 -6.89 -17.74
N SER A 168 3.79 -5.81 -17.89
CA SER A 168 4.34 -4.47 -18.11
C SER A 168 4.85 -3.79 -16.84
N ILE A 169 4.48 -4.25 -15.64
CA ILE A 169 4.98 -3.68 -14.39
C ILE A 169 6.46 -4.01 -14.20
N ALA A 170 7.25 -2.96 -13.96
CA ALA A 170 8.68 -3.05 -13.69
C ALA A 170 9.00 -2.88 -12.20
N CYS A 171 8.25 -2.01 -11.53
CA CYS A 171 8.52 -1.58 -10.16
C CYS A 171 7.22 -1.23 -9.45
N PHE A 172 7.15 -1.54 -8.16
CA PHE A 172 6.05 -1.13 -7.28
C PHE A 172 6.58 -0.22 -6.17
N MET A 173 6.10 1.02 -6.14
CA MET A 173 6.34 1.96 -5.06
C MET A 173 5.18 1.89 -4.07
N SER A 174 5.51 1.42 -2.86
CA SER A 174 4.55 1.06 -1.80
C SER A 174 4.94 1.70 -0.47
N ARG A 175 3.99 1.77 0.47
CA ARG A 175 4.26 2.13 1.87
C ARG A 175 4.78 0.96 2.73
N CYS A 176 4.93 -0.23 2.15
CA CYS A 176 5.30 -1.47 2.84
C CYS A 176 4.39 -1.73 4.06
N ALA A 177 3.11 -1.95 3.77
CA ALA A 177 2.03 -2.17 4.72
C ALA A 177 2.04 -3.57 5.34
#